data_AF-A0A7C2S5B7-F1
#
_entry.id   AF-A0A7C2S5B7-F1
#
_cell.length_a   1.000
_cell.length_b   1.000
_cell.length_c   1.000
_cell.angle_alpha   90.00
_cell.angle_beta   90.00
_cell.angle_gamma   90.00
#
_symmetry.space_group_name_H-M   'P 1'
#
loop_
_entity.id
_entity.type
_entity.pdbx_description
1 polymer ?
#
loop_
_entity_poly.entity_id
_entity_poly.type
_entity_poly.pdbx_seq_one_letter_code
_entity_poly.pdbx_strand_id
1 'polypeptide(L)' 'MERGGVERVYKGDLKIEAIHRISEKTFEIIASTSSKIYIEEAITGDEGRTSPSLSSILSTDLKPLEIDVIRIEL' A
#
# COMPACT_ATOMS: atom_id res chain seq x y z
N MET A 1 -12.85 31.03 9.51
CA MET A 1 -12.49 30.95 8.08
C MET A 1 -11.62 29.72 7.91
N GLU A 2 -12.24 28.58 7.62
CA GLU A 2 -11.49 27.37 7.26
C GLU A 2 -10.94 27.59 5.85
N ARG A 3 -9.61 27.56 5.72
CA ARG A 3 -8.96 27.48 4.42
C ARG A 3 -9.24 26.07 3.91
N GLY A 4 -10.35 25.90 3.18
CA GLY A 4 -10.68 24.65 2.51
C GLY A 4 -9.57 24.29 1.53
N GLY A 5 -8.63 23.45 1.97
CA GLY A 5 -7.66 22.84 1.08
C GLY A 5 -8.42 21.93 0.12
N VAL A 6 -8.12 22.03 -1.17
CA VAL A 6 -8.68 21.09 -2.15
C VAL A 6 -8.06 19.72 -1.87
N GLU A 7 -8.85 18.80 -1.31
CA GLU A 7 -8.45 17.41 -1.13
C GLU A 7 -8.22 16.77 -2.51
N ARG A 8 -7.01 16.23 -2.72
CA ARG A 8 -6.64 15.59 -3.97
C ARG A 8 -6.64 14.09 -3.77
N VAL A 9 -7.57 13.41 -4.46
CA VAL A 9 -7.62 11.96 -4.49
C VAL A 9 -6.83 11.47 -5.70
N TYR A 10 -5.84 10.62 -5.46
CA TYR A 10 -5.11 9.92 -6.51
C TYR A 10 -5.65 8.50 -6.63
N LYS A 11 -5.74 8.02 -7.87
CA LYS A 11 -6.10 6.64 -8.17
C LYS A 11 -4.97 6.01 -8.95
N GLY A 12 -4.69 4.75 -8.65
CA GLY A 12 -3.68 3.95 -9.30
C GLY A 12 -3.85 2.49 -8.90
N ASP A 13 -3.20 1.62 -9.66
CA ASP A 13 -3.28 0.19 -9.44
C ASP A 13 -2.05 -0.28 -8.65
N LEU A 14 -2.27 -1.20 -7.71
CA LEU A 14 -1.24 -2.01 -7.08
C LEU A 14 -1.44 -3.45 -7.55
N LYS A 15 -0.51 -3.94 -8.36
CA LYS A 15 -0.55 -5.31 -8.87
C LYS A 15 0.36 -6.18 -8.01
N ILE A 16 -0.22 -7.23 -7.43
CA ILE A 16 0.54 -8.27 -6.73
C ILE A 16 1.05 -9.28 -7.77
N GLU A 17 2.37 -9.36 -7.96
CA GLU A 17 3.02 -10.30 -8.88
C GLU A 17 3.26 -11.65 -8.20
N ALA A 18 3.60 -11.65 -6.91
CA ALA A 18 3.80 -12.87 -6.14
C ALA A 18 3.55 -12.65 -4.64
N ILE A 19 3.20 -13.73 -3.94
CA ILE A 19 3.01 -13.77 -2.48
C ILE A 19 3.76 -14.98 -1.93
N HIS A 20 4.60 -14.76 -0.92
CA HIS A 20 5.42 -15.79 -0.28
C HIS A 20 5.10 -15.81 1.21
N ARG A 21 4.57 -16.92 1.72
CA ARG A 21 4.34 -17.08 3.16
C ARG A 21 5.68 -17.36 3.86
N ILE A 22 6.06 -16.52 4.81
CA ILE A 22 7.30 -16.67 5.59
C ILE A 22 7.01 -17.40 6.91
N SER A 23 5.92 -17.03 7.59
CA SER A 23 5.49 -17.63 8.86
C SER A 23 3.98 -17.59 8.99
N GLU A 24 3.45 -17.92 10.17
CA GLU A 24 2.02 -17.74 10.46
C GLU A 24 1.55 -16.30 10.45
N LYS A 25 2.45 -15.34 10.73
CA LYS A 25 2.12 -13.92 10.88
C LYS A 25 2.92 -13.01 9.94
N THR A 26 3.62 -13.60 8.97
CA THR A 26 4.53 -12.86 8.08
C THR A 26 4.45 -13.44 6.69
N PHE A 27 4.33 -12.55 5.71
CA PHE A 27 4.40 -12.86 4.30
C PHE A 27 5.17 -11.75 3.60
N GLU A 28 5.74 -12.08 2.46
CA GLU A 28 6.36 -11.15 1.53
C GLU A 28 5.49 -11.04 0.29
N ILE A 29 5.42 -9.82 -0.28
CA ILE A 29 4.77 -9.58 -1.57
C ILE A 29 5.79 -8.97 -2.52
N ILE A 30 5.74 -9.41 -3.77
CA ILE A 30 6.34 -8.68 -4.88
C ILE A 30 5.19 -7.96 -5.56
N ALA A 31 5.25 -6.64 -5.60
CA ALA A 31 4.20 -5.81 -6.16
C ALA A 31 4.76 -4.74 -7.10
N SER A 32 3.95 -4.35 -8.08
CA SER A 32 4.24 -3.25 -8.99
C SER A 32 3.14 -2.20 -8.89
N THR A 33 3.51 -0.93 -9.00
CA THR A 33 2.55 0.18 -8.95
C THR A 33 3.07 1.40 -9.71
N SER A 34 2.17 2.34 -9.96
CA SER A 34 2.51 3.66 -10.50
C SER A 34 3.21 4.53 -9.44
N SER A 35 3.97 5.53 -9.89
CA SER A 35 4.68 6.48 -9.03
C SER A 35 3.80 7.32 -8.08
N LYS A 36 2.48 7.21 -8.16
CA LYS A 36 1.52 7.96 -7.34
C LYS A 36 1.02 7.19 -6.11
N ILE A 37 1.39 5.92 -5.96
CA ILE A 37 0.96 5.08 -4.84
C ILE A 37 2.11 4.94 -3.84
N TYR A 38 1.86 5.31 -2.59
CA TYR A 38 2.77 5.03 -1.49
C TYR A 38 2.53 3.61 -1.00
N ILE A 39 3.54 2.74 -1.13
CA ILE A 39 3.40 1.32 -0.76
C ILE A 39 3.07 1.14 0.72
N GLU A 40 3.69 1.92 1.61
CA GLU A 40 3.40 1.86 3.04
C GLU A 40 1.92 2.16 3.33
N GLU A 41 1.34 3.18 2.71
CA GLU A 41 -0.07 3.54 2.87
C GLU A 41 -1.00 2.50 2.23
N ALA A 42 -0.61 1.92 1.08
CA ALA A 42 -1.37 0.84 0.47
C ALA A 42 -1.39 -0.43 1.33
N ILE A 43 -0.37 -0.64 2.18
CA ILE A 43 -0.34 -1.71 3.18
C ILE A 43 -1.23 -1.35 4.37
N THR A 44 -0.96 -0.23 5.03
CA THR A 44 -1.55 0.13 6.34
C THR A 44 -2.96 0.73 6.24
N GLY A 45 -3.26 1.42 5.14
CA GLY A 45 -4.48 2.19 4.93
C GLY A 45 -4.41 3.65 5.39
N ASP A 46 -3.29 4.10 5.96
CA ASP A 46 -3.05 5.49 6.38
C ASP A 46 -4.25 6.09 7.14
N GLU A 47 -4.67 5.39 8.21
CA GLU A 47 -5.82 5.76 9.04
C GLU A 47 -7.14 5.98 8.26
N GLY A 48 -7.31 5.27 7.14
CA GLY A 48 -8.50 5.33 6.28
C GLY A 48 -8.39 6.31 5.12
N ARG A 49 -7.26 7.00 4.95
CA ARG A 49 -7.00 7.88 3.80
C ARG A 49 -6.71 7.11 2.50
N THR A 50 -6.25 5.87 2.61
CA THR A 50 -5.95 5.00 1.46
C THR A 50 -6.90 3.80 1.44
N SER A 51 -7.64 3.65 0.34
CA SER A 51 -8.66 2.60 0.20
C SER A 51 -8.81 2.10 -1.25
N PRO A 52 -8.87 0.78 -1.48
CA PRO A 52 -8.63 -0.27 -0.48
C PRO A 52 -7.15 -0.36 -0.08
N SER A 53 -6.89 -0.78 1.16
CA SER A 53 -5.55 -1.15 1.65
C SER A 53 -5.46 -2.64 1.95
N LEU A 54 -4.24 -3.20 2.01
CA LEU A 54 -4.06 -4.61 2.35
C LEU A 54 -4.58 -4.93 3.76
N SER A 55 -4.38 -4.04 4.74
CA SER A 55 -4.98 -4.19 6.07
C SER A 55 -6.51 -4.30 6.01
N SER A 56 -7.16 -3.44 5.20
CA SER A 56 -8.62 -3.49 5.03
C SER A 56 -9.09 -4.75 4.32
N ILE A 57 -8.35 -5.21 3.30
CA ILE A 57 -8.67 -6.42 2.53
C ILE A 57 -8.55 -7.67 3.41
N LEU A 58 -7.50 -7.77 4.21
CA LEU A 58 -7.26 -8.91 5.10
C LEU A 58 -7.99 -8.79 6.45
N SER A 59 -8.73 -7.70 6.68
CA SER A 59 -9.41 -7.41 7.95
C SER A 59 -8.48 -7.57 9.16
N THR A 60 -7.22 -7.19 9.00
CA THR A 60 -6.15 -7.37 9.99
C THR A 60 -5.24 -6.16 9.91
N ASP A 61 -4.77 -5.66 11.05
CA ASP A 61 -3.79 -4.58 11.08
C ASP A 61 -2.42 -5.10 10.61
N LEU A 62 -2.00 -4.70 9.41
CA LEU A 62 -0.70 -5.02 8.84
C LEU A 62 0.28 -3.88 9.09
N LYS A 63 1.50 -4.25 9.44
CA LYS A 63 2.63 -3.34 9.54
C LYS A 63 3.72 -3.78 8.58
N PRO A 64 4.24 -2.90 7.70
CA PRO A 64 5.43 -3.22 6.91
C PRO A 64 6.63 -3.46 7.84
N LEU A 65 7.35 -4.56 7.62
CA LEU A 65 8.59 -4.85 8.33
C LEU A 65 9.81 -4.30 7.55
N GLU A 66 9.76 -4.41 6.22
CA GLU A 66 10.79 -3.97 5.29
C GLU A 66 10.13 -3.62 3.94
N ILE A 67 10.68 -2.65 3.22
CA ILE A 67 10.22 -2.24 1.90
C ILE A 67 11.45 -1.92 1.05
N ASP A 68 11.59 -2.66 -0.06
CA ASP A 68 12.68 -2.45 -1.02
C ASP A 68 12.15 -2.16 -2.42
N VAL A 69 12.83 -1.27 -3.13
CA VAL A 69 12.59 -1.02 -4.56
C VAL A 69 13.48 -1.95 -5.37
N ILE A 70 12.89 -2.99 -5.93
CA ILE A 70 13.62 -3.98 -6.73
C ILE A 70 13.85 -3.55 -8.19
N ARG A 71 13.02 -2.64 -8.72
CA ARG A 71 13.09 -2.15 -10.11
C ARG A 71 12.33 -0.85 -10.28
N ILE A 72 12.82 0.02 -11.16
CA ILE A 72 12.14 1.22 -11.64
C ILE A 72 12.03 1.13 -13.17
N GLU A 73 10.84 1.33 -13.71
CA GLU A 73 10.59 1.47 -15.14
C GLU A 73 10.43 2.96 -15.48
N LEU A 74 11.15 3.44 -16.50
CA LEU A 74 11.18 4.85 -16.93
C LEU A 74 10.31 5.09 -18.16
#